data_AF-A0A7S0WWD7-F1
#
_entry.id   AF-A0A7S0WWD7-F1
#
_cell.length_a   1.000
_cell.length_b   1.000
_cell.length_c   1.000
_cell.angle_alpha   90.00
_cell.angle_beta   90.00
_cell.angle_gamma   90.00
#
_symmetry.space_group_name_H-M   'P 1'
#
loop_
_entity.id
_entity.type
_entity.pdbx_description
1 polymer ?
#
loop_
_entity_poly.entity_id
_entity_poly.type
_entity_poly.pdbx_seq_one_letter_code
_entity_poly.pdbx_strand_id
1 'polypeptide(L)'
;AGLPGDWPDAETHVIVAVNNVRLGAEALRNPRVNKVFVLYEFLPEFCSDADQRTHALPKEERLLTYNFARAFKVDEKHNAEARFAVSKMVRGPRGDEALVPFCLVADVEKGGEGDFYEFGFCELDLMQVRPRTITIEKL
;
A
#
# COMPACT_ATOMS: atom_id res chain seq x y z
N ALA A 1 12.90 -3.76 -10.17
CA ALA A 1 11.77 -4.61 -9.81
C ALA A 1 11.68 -5.74 -10.83
N GLY A 2 11.53 -7.00 -10.40
CA GLY A 2 11.45 -8.17 -11.29
C GLY A 2 10.19 -8.13 -12.17
N LEU A 3 10.28 -8.70 -13.37
CA LEU A 3 9.16 -8.79 -14.30
C LEU A 3 8.04 -9.65 -13.69
N PRO A 4 6.77 -9.52 -14.12
CA PRO A 4 5.64 -10.29 -13.59
C PRO A 4 5.82 -11.83 -13.63
N GLY A 5 6.77 -12.34 -14.40
CA GLY A 5 7.12 -13.77 -14.46
C GLY A 5 8.04 -14.28 -13.34
N ASP A 6 8.67 -13.38 -12.57
CA ASP A 6 9.55 -13.73 -11.44
C ASP A 6 8.84 -13.65 -10.08
N TRP A 7 7.53 -13.39 -10.10
CA TRP A 7 6.75 -13.20 -8.88
C TRP A 7 6.43 -14.57 -8.27
N PRO A 8 6.45 -14.69 -6.93
CA PRO A 8 6.08 -15.94 -6.28
C PRO A 8 4.62 -16.28 -6.61
N ASP A 9 4.26 -17.57 -6.50
CA ASP A 9 2.91 -18.01 -6.86
C ASP A 9 1.84 -17.27 -6.05
N ALA A 10 0.73 -16.96 -6.71
CA ALA A 10 -0.39 -16.22 -6.11
C ALA A 10 -1.26 -17.10 -5.20
N GLU A 11 -0.97 -18.41 -5.08
CA GLU A 11 -1.71 -19.32 -4.19
C GLU A 11 -1.20 -19.25 -2.75
N THR A 12 0.08 -18.91 -2.60
CA THR A 12 0.80 -18.84 -1.33
C THR A 12 1.24 -17.42 -0.97
N HIS A 13 1.10 -16.46 -1.87
CA HIS A 13 1.48 -15.06 -1.61
C HIS A 13 0.37 -14.08 -1.99
N VAL A 14 0.26 -13.01 -1.22
CA VAL A 14 -0.45 -11.79 -1.60
C VAL A 14 0.59 -10.75 -1.99
N ILE A 15 0.40 -10.09 -3.13
CA ILE A 15 1.35 -9.09 -3.61
C ILE A 15 0.66 -7.74 -3.66
N VAL A 16 1.18 -6.80 -2.89
CA VAL A 16 0.74 -5.40 -2.89
C VAL A 16 1.70 -4.61 -3.76
N ALA A 17 1.18 -3.93 -4.77
CA ALA A 17 1.97 -3.16 -5.71
C ALA A 17 1.46 -1.71 -5.80
N VAL A 18 2.40 -0.77 -5.66
CA VAL A 18 2.17 0.66 -5.83
C VAL A 18 2.97 1.11 -7.04
N ASN A 19 2.29 1.25 -8.17
CA ASN A 19 2.95 1.65 -9.42
C ASN A 19 3.12 3.16 -9.48
N ASN A 20 2.00 3.89 -9.41
CA ASN A 20 1.98 5.34 -9.57
C ASN A 20 1.01 5.99 -8.59
N VAL A 21 1.31 7.22 -8.20
CA VAL A 21 0.40 8.11 -7.48
C VAL A 21 0.28 9.41 -8.27
N ARG A 22 -0.95 9.84 -8.54
CA ARG A 22 -1.22 11.14 -9.16
C ARG A 22 -1.62 12.13 -8.07
N LEU A 23 -0.83 13.19 -7.91
CA LEU A 23 -1.10 14.23 -6.93
C LEU A 23 -2.16 15.22 -7.43
N GLY A 24 -3.01 15.67 -6.51
CA GLY A 24 -3.93 16.78 -6.73
C GLY A 24 -3.19 18.13 -6.71
N ALA A 25 -3.86 19.18 -7.23
CA ALA A 25 -3.30 20.53 -7.28
C ALA A 25 -3.00 21.13 -5.88
N GLU A 26 -3.71 20.67 -4.86
CA GLU A 26 -3.49 21.08 -3.47
C GLU A 26 -2.16 20.52 -2.92
N ALA A 27 -1.95 19.21 -3.04
CA ALA A 27 -0.70 18.56 -2.63
C ALA A 27 0.52 19.14 -3.37
N LEU A 28 0.39 19.40 -4.67
CA LEU A 28 1.45 20.02 -5.48
C LEU A 28 1.85 21.42 -5.00
N ARG A 29 0.88 22.24 -4.59
CA ARG A 29 1.14 23.61 -4.10
C ARG A 29 1.51 23.67 -2.62
N ASN A 30 1.30 22.60 -1.86
CA ASN A 30 1.60 22.57 -0.43
C ASN A 30 3.11 22.47 -0.16
N PRO A 31 3.78 23.50 0.40
CA PRO A 31 5.22 23.50 0.64
C PRO A 31 5.65 22.55 1.77
N ARG A 32 4.72 21.99 2.54
CA ARG A 32 5.00 20.95 3.55
C ARG A 32 5.20 19.57 2.93
N VAL A 33 4.68 19.37 1.72
CA VAL A 33 4.80 18.10 0.99
C VAL A 33 6.00 18.22 0.04
N ASN A 34 7.18 17.77 0.46
CA ASN A 34 8.41 17.84 -0.36
C ASN A 34 8.79 16.48 -0.91
N LYS A 35 8.67 15.45 -0.10
CA LYS A 35 8.83 14.04 -0.47
C LYS A 35 7.57 13.30 -0.06
N VAL A 36 7.12 12.36 -0.88
CA VAL A 36 5.91 11.59 -0.66
C VAL A 36 6.27 10.12 -0.65
N PHE A 37 5.72 9.36 0.29
CA PHE A 37 5.66 7.91 0.22
C PHE A 37 4.23 7.44 0.45
N VAL A 38 3.98 6.19 0.08
CA VAL A 38 2.71 5.52 0.37
C VAL A 38 2.93 4.54 1.51
N LEU A 39 2.11 4.64 2.55
CA LEU A 39 1.99 3.66 3.63
C LEU A 39 0.69 2.89 3.43
N TYR A 40 0.69 1.60 3.70
CA TYR A 40 -0.53 0.80 3.74
C TYR A 40 -0.50 -0.16 4.92
N GLU A 41 -1.67 -0.66 5.33
CA GLU A 41 -1.77 -1.61 6.44
C GLU A 41 -2.45 -2.89 5.96
N PHE A 42 -1.63 -3.83 5.50
CA PHE A 42 -2.01 -5.19 5.13
C PHE A 42 -1.45 -6.18 6.16
N LEU A 43 -2.35 -6.78 6.97
CA LEU A 43 -1.97 -7.74 8.01
C LEU A 43 -0.92 -7.19 8.99
N PRO A 44 -1.18 -6.05 9.68
CA PRO A 44 -0.19 -5.37 10.52
C PRO A 44 0.34 -6.22 11.68
N GLU A 45 -0.41 -7.24 12.13
CA GLU A 45 0.06 -8.20 13.15
C GLU A 45 1.19 -9.12 12.64
N PHE A 46 1.34 -9.24 11.32
CA PHE A 46 2.26 -10.18 10.66
C PHE A 46 3.38 -9.49 9.87
N CYS A 47 3.23 -8.18 9.61
CA CYS A 47 4.09 -7.41 8.71
C CYS A 47 4.55 -6.12 9.39
N SER A 48 5.83 -5.76 9.21
CA SER A 48 6.35 -4.51 9.76
C SER A 48 5.95 -3.29 8.90
N ASP A 49 5.83 -2.10 9.48
CA ASP A 49 5.58 -0.86 8.73
C ASP A 49 6.65 -0.60 7.66
N ALA A 50 7.88 -1.05 7.92
CA ALA A 50 8.99 -0.93 6.97
C ALA A 50 8.76 -1.74 5.68
N ASP A 51 8.05 -2.86 5.78
CA ASP A 51 7.67 -3.69 4.63
C ASP A 51 6.42 -3.15 3.91
N GLN A 52 5.69 -2.25 4.55
CA GLN A 52 4.40 -1.75 4.08
C GLN A 52 4.45 -0.27 3.66
N ARG A 53 5.65 0.24 3.40
CA ARG A 53 5.87 1.58 2.88
C ARG A 53 6.71 1.57 1.63
N THR A 54 6.40 2.47 0.69
CA THR A 54 7.27 2.74 -0.44
C THR A 54 8.50 3.53 0.01
N HIS A 55 9.51 3.63 -0.84
CA HIS A 55 10.51 4.68 -0.68
C HIS A 55 9.84 6.05 -0.92
N ALA A 56 10.39 7.10 -0.31
CA ALA A 56 9.91 8.46 -0.54
C ALA A 56 10.46 9.01 -1.87
N LEU A 57 9.59 9.63 -2.67
CA LEU A 57 9.93 10.29 -3.92
C LEU A 57 9.75 11.80 -3.80
N PRO A 58 10.63 12.61 -4.41
CA PRO A 58 10.48 14.05 -4.39
C PRO A 58 9.23 14.47 -5.18
N LYS A 59 8.55 15.49 -4.67
CA LYS A 59 7.35 16.09 -5.28
C LYS A 59 7.76 17.09 -6.38
N GLU A 60 8.29 16.57 -7.47
CA GLU A 60 8.71 17.38 -8.63
C GLU A 60 7.60 17.50 -9.67
N GLU A 61 6.80 16.43 -9.82
CA GLU A 61 5.76 16.33 -10.84
C GLU A 61 4.42 15.87 -10.25
N ARG A 62 3.38 15.96 -11.09
CA ARG A 62 2.03 15.49 -10.74
C ARG A 62 1.94 13.97 -10.63
N LEU A 63 2.76 13.22 -11.37
CA LEU A 63 2.75 11.77 -11.37
C LEU A 63 4.03 11.25 -10.71
N LEU A 64 3.89 10.53 -9.61
CA LEU A 64 5.00 9.86 -8.93
C LEU A 64 4.99 8.38 -9.29
N THR A 65 6.09 7.87 -9.84
CA THR A 65 6.22 6.46 -10.26
C THR A 65 7.13 5.71 -9.30
N TYR A 66 6.53 4.87 -8.44
CA TYR A 66 7.26 4.08 -7.43
C TYR A 66 7.74 2.74 -7.96
N ASN A 67 6.98 2.08 -8.86
CA ASN A 67 7.23 0.70 -9.28
C ASN A 67 7.54 -0.25 -8.11
N PHE A 68 6.82 -0.04 -7.00
CA PHE A 68 7.01 -0.76 -5.75
C PHE A 68 6.11 -2.00 -5.74
N ALA A 69 6.66 -3.12 -5.28
CA ALA A 69 5.90 -4.33 -5.04
C ALA A 69 6.48 -5.07 -3.83
N ARG A 70 5.59 -5.60 -2.99
CA ARG A 70 5.95 -6.47 -1.86
C ARG A 70 5.05 -7.69 -1.84
N ALA A 71 5.69 -8.84 -1.70
CA ALA A 71 5.02 -10.13 -1.59
C ALA A 71 4.99 -10.55 -0.12
N PHE A 72 3.79 -10.83 0.37
CA PHE A 72 3.50 -11.31 1.71
C PHE A 72 3.14 -12.78 1.63
N LYS A 73 3.88 -13.62 2.34
CA LYS A 73 3.68 -15.07 2.32
C LYS A 73 2.52 -15.44 3.25
N VAL A 74 1.51 -16.09 2.69
CA VAL A 74 0.26 -16.51 3.34
C VAL A 74 -0.03 -17.99 3.08
N ASP A 75 1.02 -18.80 3.02
CA ASP A 75 0.91 -20.23 2.78
C ASP A 75 0.41 -20.98 4.01
N GLU A 76 -0.40 -22.02 3.80
CA GLU A 76 -1.00 -22.80 4.89
C GLU A 76 0.06 -23.53 5.75
N LYS A 77 1.21 -23.88 5.18
CA LYS A 77 2.22 -24.71 5.86
C LYS A 77 3.05 -23.93 6.88
N HIS A 78 3.38 -22.67 6.59
CA HIS A 78 4.25 -21.85 7.43
C HIS A 78 3.56 -20.60 7.99
N ASN A 79 2.46 -20.14 7.37
CA ASN A 79 1.77 -18.90 7.72
C ASN A 79 0.25 -19.09 7.77
N ALA A 80 -0.20 -20.17 8.42
CA ALA A 80 -1.62 -20.53 8.53
C ALA A 80 -2.47 -19.42 9.16
N GLU A 81 -1.94 -18.73 10.16
CA GLU A 81 -2.62 -17.61 10.86
C GLU A 81 -2.81 -16.41 9.94
N ALA A 82 -1.78 -16.01 9.18
CA ALA A 82 -1.88 -14.95 8.19
C ALA A 82 -2.88 -15.32 7.07
N ARG A 83 -2.84 -16.59 6.59
CA ARG A 83 -3.81 -17.10 5.61
C ARG A 83 -5.24 -17.05 6.14
N PHE A 84 -5.44 -17.40 7.41
CA PHE A 84 -6.73 -17.34 8.07
C PHE A 84 -7.20 -15.88 8.22
N ALA A 85 -6.31 -14.95 8.59
CA ALA A 85 -6.61 -13.52 8.66
C ALA A 85 -7.06 -12.96 7.31
N VAL A 86 -6.34 -13.25 6.22
CA VAL A 86 -6.78 -12.88 4.85
C VAL A 86 -8.14 -13.50 4.53
N SER A 87 -8.33 -14.79 4.85
CA SER A 87 -9.60 -15.47 4.62
C SER A 87 -10.75 -14.82 5.39
N LYS A 88 -10.50 -14.34 6.62
CA LYS A 88 -11.47 -13.62 7.43
C LYS A 88 -11.79 -12.25 6.82
N MET A 89 -10.80 -11.50 6.36
CA MET A 89 -11.02 -10.22 5.68
C MET A 89 -11.92 -10.38 4.45
N VAL A 90 -11.70 -11.42 3.63
CA VAL A 90 -12.44 -11.63 2.36
C VAL A 90 -13.76 -12.40 2.55
N ARG A 91 -13.94 -13.17 3.63
CA ARG A 91 -15.16 -13.99 3.85
C ARG A 91 -15.96 -13.54 5.06
N GLY A 92 -15.55 -12.45 5.70
CA GLY A 92 -16.16 -11.91 6.89
C GLY A 92 -17.63 -11.56 6.65
N PRO A 93 -18.50 -11.73 7.65
CA PRO A 93 -19.92 -11.41 7.54
C PRO A 93 -20.18 -9.89 7.47
N ARG A 94 -19.16 -9.06 7.73
CA ARG A 94 -19.21 -7.60 7.63
C ARG A 94 -18.16 -7.17 6.59
N GLY A 95 -18.62 -6.55 5.51
CA GLY A 95 -17.77 -6.18 4.36
C GLY A 95 -16.79 -5.02 4.63
N ASP A 96 -16.86 -4.40 5.79
CA ASP A 96 -15.90 -3.42 6.31
C ASP A 96 -14.56 -4.05 6.74
N GLU A 97 -14.52 -5.36 7.02
CA GLU A 97 -13.29 -6.10 7.35
C GLU A 97 -12.40 -6.40 6.12
N ALA A 98 -12.90 -6.16 4.91
CA ALA A 98 -12.18 -6.43 3.66
C ALA A 98 -11.37 -5.23 3.14
N LEU A 99 -11.21 -4.17 3.93
CA LEU A 99 -10.58 -2.93 3.51
C LEU A 99 -9.10 -2.90 3.90
N VAL A 100 -8.24 -2.53 2.96
CA VAL A 100 -6.82 -2.24 3.21
C VAL A 100 -6.61 -0.72 3.06
N PRO A 101 -6.27 0.02 4.12
CA PRO A 101 -6.03 1.45 4.02
C PRO A 101 -4.68 1.74 3.35
N PHE A 102 -4.65 2.80 2.56
CA PHE A 102 -3.47 3.39 1.95
C PHE A 102 -3.44 4.89 2.26
N CYS A 103 -2.35 5.35 2.87
CA CYS A 103 -2.10 6.74 3.20
C CYS A 103 -1.00 7.33 2.31
N LEU A 104 -1.20 8.56 1.85
CA LEU A 104 -0.15 9.39 1.28
C LEU A 104 0.46 10.23 2.39
N VAL A 105 1.76 10.06 2.58
CA VAL A 105 2.48 10.65 3.70
C VAL A 105 3.61 11.53 3.17
N ALA A 106 3.72 12.74 3.72
CA ALA A 106 4.84 13.62 3.46
C ALA A 106 6.00 13.29 4.41
N ASP A 107 7.19 13.11 3.83
CA ASP A 107 8.43 12.98 4.58
C ASP A 107 8.99 14.38 4.85
N VAL A 108 8.86 14.82 6.11
CA VAL A 108 9.16 16.19 6.55
C VAL A 108 10.60 16.27 7.05
N GLU A 109 11.49 16.86 6.25
CA GLU A 109 12.93 16.94 6.57
C GLU A 109 13.32 17.95 7.68
N LYS A 110 12.38 18.51 8.47
CA LYS A 110 12.75 19.52 9.49
C LYS A 110 12.06 19.34 10.85
N GLY A 111 12.87 18.88 11.80
CA GLY A 111 12.89 19.42 13.17
C GLY A 111 12.09 18.63 14.21
N GLY A 112 12.72 17.60 14.75
CA GLY A 112 12.20 16.85 15.90
C GLY A 112 11.43 15.61 15.47
N GLU A 113 11.61 14.54 16.23
CA GLU A 113 11.02 13.22 16.06
C GLU A 113 9.60 13.19 15.45
N GLY A 114 9.41 12.43 14.38
CA GLY A 114 8.20 11.60 14.24
C GLY A 114 6.96 12.15 13.52
N ASP A 115 6.91 13.41 13.10
CA ASP A 115 5.69 13.96 12.47
C ASP A 115 5.57 13.59 10.99
N PHE A 116 5.13 12.36 10.73
CA PHE A 116 4.56 11.99 9.44
C PHE A 116 3.30 12.84 9.19
N TYR A 117 3.29 13.61 8.09
CA TYR A 117 2.10 14.37 7.70
C TYR A 117 1.31 13.60 6.65
N GLU A 118 0.24 12.94 7.08
CA GLU A 118 -0.71 12.30 6.19
C GLU A 118 -1.59 13.36 5.52
N PHE A 119 -1.71 13.28 4.19
CA PHE A 119 -2.45 14.29 3.40
C PHE A 119 -3.35 13.67 2.33
N GLY A 120 -3.40 12.35 2.23
CA GLY A 120 -4.29 11.63 1.33
C GLY A 120 -4.57 10.24 1.85
N PHE A 121 -5.78 9.75 1.59
CA PHE A 121 -6.26 8.46 2.08
C PHE A 121 -7.16 7.77 1.05
N CYS A 122 -6.99 6.46 0.90
CA CYS A 122 -7.96 5.61 0.23
C CYS A 122 -7.95 4.21 0.83
N GLU A 123 -9.06 3.51 0.69
CA GLU A 123 -9.20 2.11 1.10
C GLU A 123 -9.37 1.24 -0.14
N LEU A 124 -8.66 0.11 -0.14
CA LEU A 124 -8.80 -0.93 -1.16
C LEU A 124 -9.72 -2.02 -0.61
N ASP A 125 -10.85 -2.22 -1.27
CA ASP A 125 -11.77 -3.32 -0.97
C ASP A 125 -11.28 -4.62 -1.62
N LEU A 126 -10.81 -5.56 -0.78
CA LEU A 126 -10.33 -6.87 -1.20
C LEU A 126 -11.43 -7.71 -1.87
N MET A 127 -12.70 -7.44 -1.62
CA MET A 127 -13.82 -8.10 -2.32
C MET A 127 -13.91 -7.68 -3.79
N GLN A 128 -13.45 -6.47 -4.09
CA GLN A 128 -13.41 -5.94 -5.47
C GLN A 128 -12.14 -6.35 -6.20
N VAL A 129 -11.12 -6.85 -5.48
CA VAL A 129 -9.91 -7.44 -6.05
C VAL A 129 -10.30 -8.77 -6.69
N ARG A 130 -10.78 -8.70 -7.94
CA ARG A 130 -10.77 -9.86 -8.82
C ARG A 130 -9.30 -10.28 -9.04
N PRO A 131 -9.01 -11.53 -9.40
CA PRO A 131 -7.64 -12.05 -9.57
C PRO A 131 -6.73 -11.34 -10.59
N ARG A 132 -7.09 -10.16 -11.12
CA ARG A 132 -6.34 -9.40 -12.12
C ARG A 132 -6.51 -7.89 -11.87
N THR A 133 -5.57 -7.35 -11.09
CA THR A 133 -5.11 -5.95 -11.12
C THR A 133 -6.17 -4.84 -10.90
N ILE A 134 -6.11 -4.17 -9.75
CA ILE A 134 -6.81 -2.88 -9.54
C ILE A 134 -5.86 -1.73 -9.85
N THR A 135 -6.25 -0.87 -10.79
CA THR A 135 -5.62 0.44 -11.02
C THR A 135 -6.30 1.45 -10.12
N ILE A 136 -5.56 2.02 -9.17
CA ILE A 136 -6.06 3.12 -8.33
C ILE A 136 -5.98 4.40 -9.16
N GLU A 137 -7.12 4.81 -9.72
CA GLU A 137 -7.32 6.16 -10.25
C GLU A 137 -8.26 6.89 -9.28
N LYS A 138 -7.80 7.97 -8.66
CA LYS A 138 -8.71 8.90 -7.95
C LYS A 138 -8.54 10.32 -8.50
N LEU A 139 -9.69 10.96 -8.66
CA LEU A 139 -9.99 12.25 -9.29
C LEU A 139 -9.32 13.44 -8.58
#